data_AF-A0A642KV76-F1
#
_entry.id   AF-A0A642KV76-F1
#
_cell.length_a   1.000
_cell.length_b   1.000
_cell.length_c   1.000
_cell.angle_alpha   90.00
_cell.angle_beta   90.00
_cell.angle_gamma   90.00
#
_symmetry.space_group_name_H-M   'P 1'
#
loop_
_entity.id
_entity.type
_entity.pdbx_description
1 polymer ?
#
loop_
_entity_poly.entity_id
_entity_poly.type
_entity_poly.pdbx_seq_one_letter_code
_entity_poly.pdbx_strand_id
1 'polypeptide(L)'
;MARNKLLHNQNDTDPMGTVANLFDVAMVFAVALMVALVSRFNMTEIFSKEDYTMVKNPGQENMEIITKEGKEIKRYTPSEQKESSGKRGKKVGVAYELENGEIIYVPE
;
A
#
# COMPACT_ATOMS: atom_id res chain seq x y z
N MET A 1 -59.35 4.07 -52.71
CA MET A 1 -59.85 4.02 -51.32
C MET A 1 -58.64 4.05 -50.39
N ALA A 2 -58.32 5.23 -49.87
CA ALA A 2 -57.30 5.39 -48.84
C ALA A 2 -57.93 5.03 -47.48
N ARG A 3 -57.29 4.14 -46.71
CA ARG A 3 -57.56 4.00 -45.28
C ARG A 3 -56.24 4.08 -44.51
N ASN A 4 -56.15 5.18 -43.77
CA ASN A 4 -55.04 5.66 -43.00
C ASN A 4 -54.55 4.65 -41.96
N LYS A 5 -53.24 4.42 -41.93
CA LYS A 5 -52.53 3.83 -40.80
C LYS A 5 -51.80 4.95 -40.07
N LEU A 6 -52.56 5.75 -39.34
CA LEU A 6 -52.04 6.79 -38.46
C LEU A 6 -52.61 6.54 -37.07
N LEU A 7 -51.76 6.78 -36.07
CA LEU A 7 -51.98 6.59 -34.63
C LEU A 7 -51.59 5.21 -34.09
N HIS A 8 -50.31 4.86 -34.19
CA HIS A 8 -49.65 4.17 -33.07
C HIS A 8 -49.05 5.24 -32.18
N ASN A 9 -49.57 5.28 -30.96
CA ASN A 9 -49.31 6.24 -29.91
C ASN A 9 -47.80 6.27 -29.59
N GLN A 10 -47.10 7.35 -29.94
CA GLN A 10 -45.66 7.54 -29.71
C GLN A 10 -45.30 7.86 -28.24
N ASN A 11 -46.19 7.61 -27.29
CA ASN A 11 -46.03 8.00 -25.88
C ASN A 11 -46.15 6.84 -24.89
N ASP A 12 -46.07 5.59 -25.34
CA ASP A 12 -45.75 4.49 -24.42
C ASP A 12 -44.22 4.44 -24.27
N THR A 13 -43.66 5.41 -23.54
CA THR A 13 -42.30 5.26 -23.02
C THR A 13 -42.34 4.07 -22.08
N ASP A 14 -41.91 2.90 -22.56
CA ASP A 14 -41.84 1.69 -21.75
C ASP A 14 -41.04 2.00 -20.47
N PRO A 15 -41.70 2.02 -19.30
CA PRO A 15 -41.03 2.36 -18.05
C PRO A 15 -39.92 1.36 -17.71
N MET A 16 -39.95 0.15 -18.24
CA MET A 16 -38.83 -0.79 -18.08
C MET A 16 -37.62 -0.40 -18.93
N GLY A 17 -37.84 0.14 -20.13
CA GLY A 17 -36.78 0.66 -20.99
C GLY A 17 -36.08 1.89 -20.41
N THR A 18 -36.83 2.79 -19.78
CA THR A 18 -36.26 3.97 -19.11
C THR A 18 -35.47 3.60 -17.86
N VAL A 19 -35.96 2.64 -17.06
CA VAL A 19 -35.24 2.09 -15.90
C VAL A 19 -33.97 1.36 -16.32
N ALA A 20 -34.01 0.56 -17.39
CA ALA A 20 -32.84 -0.15 -17.90
C ALA A 20 -31.72 0.81 -18.34
N ASN A 21 -32.07 1.91 -19.01
CA ASN A 21 -31.10 2.92 -19.42
C ASN A 21 -30.46 3.65 -18.22
N LEU A 22 -31.27 4.05 -17.23
CA LEU A 22 -30.74 4.67 -16.01
C LEU A 22 -29.83 3.71 -15.22
N PHE A 23 -30.18 2.43 -15.20
CA PHE A 23 -29.37 1.41 -14.55
C PHE A 23 -28.01 1.22 -15.24
N ASP A 24 -27.97 1.23 -16.57
CA ASP A 24 -26.72 1.15 -17.34
C ASP A 24 -25.81 2.35 -17.06
N VAL A 25 -26.36 3.57 -17.10
CA VAL A 25 -25.64 4.79 -16.73
C VAL A 25 -25.12 4.73 -15.28
N ALA A 26 -25.91 4.19 -14.35
CA ALA A 26 -25.49 4.02 -12.96
C ALA A 26 -24.35 3.00 -12.80
N MET A 27 -24.35 1.91 -13.59
CA MET A 27 -23.24 0.95 -13.60
C MET A 27 -21.95 1.58 -14.11
N VAL A 28 -22.01 2.33 -15.22
CA VAL A 28 -20.85 3.06 -15.74
C VAL A 28 -20.33 4.08 -14.73
N PHE A 29 -21.24 4.79 -14.04
CA PHE A 29 -20.89 5.73 -12.98
C PHE A 29 -20.19 5.03 -11.80
N ALA A 30 -20.69 3.87 -11.36
CA ALA A 30 -20.07 3.10 -10.29
C ALA A 30 -18.65 2.61 -10.66
N VAL A 31 -18.45 2.15 -11.90
CA VAL A 31 -17.12 1.77 -12.41
C VAL A 31 -16.19 2.99 -12.45
N ALA A 32 -16.67 4.15 -12.89
CA ALA A 32 -15.89 5.39 -12.88
C ALA A 32 -15.46 5.79 -11.46
N LEU A 33 -16.35 5.66 -10.47
CA LEU A 33 -16.00 5.87 -9.07
C LEU A 33 -14.95 4.85 -8.57
N MET A 34 -15.08 3.57 -8.93
CA MET A 34 -14.08 2.55 -8.57
C MET A 34 -12.70 2.91 -9.14
N VAL A 35 -12.62 3.28 -10.42
CA VAL A 35 -11.38 3.73 -11.07
C VAL A 35 -10.82 4.98 -10.38
N ALA A 36 -11.68 5.95 -10.05
CA ALA A 36 -11.28 7.18 -9.37
C ALA A 36 -10.74 6.90 -7.96
N LEU A 37 -11.34 6.00 -7.19
CA LEU A 37 -10.83 5.59 -5.88
C LEU A 37 -9.49 4.85 -6.02
N VAL A 38 -9.39 3.88 -6.92
CA VAL A 38 -8.13 3.15 -7.18
C VAL A 38 -7.00 4.11 -7.60
N SER A 39 -7.32 5.10 -8.44
CA SER A 39 -6.37 6.12 -8.88
C SER A 39 -6.02 7.12 -7.76
N ARG A 40 -6.99 7.57 -6.96
CA ARG A 40 -6.77 8.55 -5.88
C ARG A 40 -5.98 7.96 -4.72
N PHE A 41 -6.23 6.70 -4.38
CA PHE A 41 -5.54 6.04 -3.28
C PHE A 41 -4.12 5.60 -3.63
N ASN A 42 -3.60 5.92 -4.83
CA ASN A 42 -2.25 5.55 -5.27
C ASN A 42 -1.92 4.11 -4.84
N MET A 43 -2.81 3.17 -5.19
CA MET A 43 -2.55 1.74 -5.00
C MET A 43 -1.32 1.25 -5.79
N THR A 44 -0.60 2.15 -6.46
CA THR A 44 0.80 1.99 -6.78
C THR A 44 1.60 1.48 -5.58
N GLU A 45 1.44 1.92 -4.32
CA GLU A 45 2.24 1.35 -3.21
C GLU A 45 1.89 -0.12 -2.86
N ILE A 46 0.64 -0.54 -3.07
CA ILE A 46 0.22 -1.93 -2.81
C ILE A 46 0.66 -2.86 -3.95
N PHE A 47 0.65 -2.37 -5.19
CA PHE A 47 1.06 -3.10 -6.39
C PHE A 47 2.51 -2.85 -6.84
N SER A 48 3.23 -1.94 -6.18
CA SER A 48 4.67 -1.76 -6.40
C SER A 48 5.34 -3.06 -5.99
N LYS A 49 5.85 -3.77 -7.00
CA LYS A 49 6.88 -4.79 -6.83
C LYS A 49 8.22 -4.18 -6.41
N GLU A 50 8.28 -2.86 -6.30
CA GLU A 50 9.48 -2.13 -5.93
C GLU A 50 9.64 -2.11 -4.42
N ASP A 51 10.89 -2.31 -4.01
CA ASP A 51 11.26 -2.31 -2.60
C ASP A 51 11.15 -0.88 -2.06
N TYR A 52 10.38 -0.70 -1.01
CA TYR A 52 10.23 0.61 -0.36
C TYR A 52 10.54 0.53 1.12
N THR A 53 11.15 1.59 1.63
CA THR A 53 11.41 1.78 3.07
C THR A 53 10.58 2.96 3.55
N MET A 54 9.60 2.68 4.41
CA MET A 54 8.79 3.71 5.05
C MET A 54 9.28 3.93 6.47
N VAL A 55 9.61 5.19 6.79
CA VAL A 55 10.01 5.63 8.13
C VAL A 55 8.86 6.39 8.76
N LYS A 56 8.27 5.85 9.81
CA LYS A 56 7.23 6.52 10.60
C LYS A 56 7.87 7.23 11.79
N ASN A 57 7.38 8.43 12.09
CA ASN A 57 7.78 9.27 13.23
C ASN A 57 9.31 9.47 13.32
N PRO A 58 9.97 9.98 12.26
CA PRO A 58 11.40 10.21 12.28
C PRO A 58 11.79 11.16 13.43
N GLY A 59 12.74 10.74 14.27
CA GLY A 59 13.24 11.52 15.39
C GLY A 59 12.38 11.50 16.66
N GLN A 60 11.36 10.65 16.75
CA GLN A 60 10.55 10.45 17.95
C GLN A 60 10.82 9.07 18.57
N GLU A 61 10.49 8.90 19.86
CA GLU A 61 10.72 7.64 20.61
C GLU A 61 10.00 6.43 19.99
N ASN A 62 8.89 6.66 19.28
CA ASN A 62 8.08 5.64 18.61
C ASN A 62 8.38 5.53 17.10
N MET A 63 9.63 5.77 16.71
CA MET A 63 10.07 5.62 15.33
C MET A 63 9.91 4.17 14.86
N GLU A 64 9.39 3.94 13.66
CA GLU A 64 9.33 2.59 13.07
C GLU A 64 9.86 2.62 11.63
N ILE A 65 10.71 1.65 11.30
CA ILE A 65 11.20 1.46 9.94
C ILE A 65 10.56 0.19 9.39
N ILE A 66 9.77 0.34 8.32
CA ILE A 66 9.12 -0.77 7.62
C ILE A 66 9.76 -0.88 6.25
N THR A 67 10.49 -1.96 6.02
CA THR A 67 11.10 -2.26 4.72
C THR A 67 10.34 -3.42 4.09
N LYS A 68 9.81 -3.21 2.90
CA LYS A 68 9.19 -4.26 2.09
C LYS A 68 10.18 -4.64 0.99
N GLU A 69 10.68 -5.87 1.04
CA GLU A 69 11.51 -6.46 -0.02
C GLU A 69 10.66 -7.52 -0.75
N GLY A 70 10.10 -7.17 -1.91
CA GLY A 70 9.17 -8.02 -2.65
C GLY A 70 7.92 -8.46 -1.86
N LYS A 71 7.91 -9.70 -1.35
CA LYS A 71 6.81 -10.28 -0.53
C LYS A 71 7.08 -10.30 0.97
N GLU A 72 8.31 -9.99 1.39
CA GLU A 72 8.73 -10.06 2.79
C GLU A 72 8.65 -8.66 3.42
N ILE A 73 7.96 -8.54 4.57
CA ILE A 73 7.81 -7.28 5.31
C ILE A 73 8.66 -7.37 6.57
N LYS A 74 9.72 -6.57 6.65
CA LYS A 74 10.60 -6.45 7.82
C LYS A 74 10.22 -5.18 8.59
N ARG A 75 9.80 -5.34 9.85
CA ARG A 75 9.47 -4.24 10.77
C ARG A 75 10.59 -4.09 11.79
N TYR A 76 11.17 -2.89 11.86
CA TYR A 76 12.14 -2.53 12.88
C TYR A 76 11.53 -1.48 13.80
N THR A 77 11.26 -1.88 15.03
CA THR A 77 10.98 -0.97 16.14
C THR A 77 12.29 -0.84 16.91
N PRO A 78 12.90 0.35 17.01
CA PRO A 78 14.04 0.59 17.87
C PRO A 78 13.55 0.53 19.32
N SER A 79 13.47 -0.68 19.88
CA SER A 79 13.43 -0.84 21.32
C SER A 79 14.80 -0.44 21.88
N GLU A 80 14.81 0.14 23.06
CA GLU A 80 16.02 0.52 23.80
C GLU A 80 16.95 -0.66 24.14
N GLN A 81 16.57 -1.89 23.77
CA GLN A 81 17.41 -3.06 23.85
C GLN A 81 18.10 -3.33 22.52
N LYS A 82 19.35 -2.87 22.48
CA LYS A 82 20.42 -3.37 21.61
C LYS A 82 20.45 -4.91 21.61
N GLU A 83 19.72 -5.54 20.71
CA GLU A 83 20.11 -6.87 20.21
C GLU A 83 20.52 -6.74 18.75
N SER A 84 21.84 -6.58 18.62
CA SER A 84 22.72 -6.89 17.50
C SER A 84 22.11 -7.71 16.34
N SER A 85 21.25 -7.12 15.52
CA SER A 85 20.92 -7.65 14.19
C SER A 85 21.70 -6.95 13.07
N GLY A 86 22.72 -6.16 13.43
CA GLY A 86 23.64 -5.54 12.49
C GLY A 86 25.05 -6.12 12.62
N LYS A 87 25.34 -7.19 11.86
CA LYS A 87 26.60 -7.44 11.12
C LYS A 87 26.79 -8.94 10.87
N ARG A 88 26.92 -9.32 9.60
CA ARG A 88 27.60 -10.55 9.20
C ARG A 88 29.05 -10.47 9.67
N GLY A 89 29.33 -11.06 10.82
CA GLY A 89 30.68 -11.14 11.39
C GLY A 89 30.69 -12.16 12.52
N LYS A 90 31.69 -13.04 12.53
CA LYS A 90 31.92 -13.96 13.63
C LYS A 90 32.53 -13.16 14.79
N LYS A 91 31.97 -13.26 16.00
CA LYS A 91 32.65 -12.78 17.21
C LYS A 91 33.95 -13.57 17.34
N VAL A 92 35.08 -12.87 17.25
CA VAL A 92 36.41 -13.48 17.33
C VAL A 92 37.07 -13.28 18.70
N GLY A 93 36.50 -12.43 19.56
CA GLY A 93 37.02 -12.13 20.89
C GLY A 93 36.35 -10.93 21.54
N VAL A 94 36.86 -10.52 22.71
CA VAL A 94 36.45 -9.35 23.51
C VAL A 94 37.65 -8.43 23.69
N ALA A 95 37.47 -7.11 23.56
CA ALA A 95 38.52 -6.13 23.83
C ALA A 95 38.22 -5.36 25.13
N TYR A 96 39.24 -5.16 25.96
CA TYR A 96 39.20 -4.39 27.21
C TYR A 96 40.12 -3.18 27.08
N GLU A 97 39.65 -2.02 27.52
CA GLU A 97 40.48 -0.81 27.65
C GLU A 97 40.89 -0.66 29.12
N LEU A 98 42.19 -0.52 29.37
CA LEU A 98 42.75 -0.29 30.69
C LEU A 98 42.76 1.21 31.03
N GLU A 99 42.88 1.53 32.32
CA GLU A 99 42.90 2.92 32.80
C GLU A 99 44.09 3.74 32.25
N ASN A 100 45.14 3.07 31.79
CA ASN A 100 46.31 3.69 31.13
C ASN A 100 46.10 3.92 29.62
N GLY A 101 44.92 3.59 29.07
CA GLY A 101 44.58 3.72 27.65
C GLY A 101 45.04 2.56 26.77
N GLU A 102 45.59 1.49 27.34
CA GLU A 102 45.98 0.29 26.61
C GLU A 102 44.77 -0.59 26.29
N ILE A 103 44.68 -1.10 25.06
CA ILE A 103 43.58 -1.97 24.62
C ILE A 103 44.08 -3.42 24.52
N ILE A 104 43.51 -4.30 25.35
CA ILE A 104 43.79 -5.73 25.36
C ILE A 104 42.71 -6.48 24.60
N TYR A 105 43.10 -7.24 23.58
CA TYR A 105 42.20 -8.14 22.86
C TYR A 105 42.34 -9.59 23.35
N VAL A 106 41.23 -10.20 23.76
CA VAL A 106 41.13 -11.58 24.22
C VAL A 106 40.29 -12.39 23.22
N PRO A 107 40.89 -13.34 22.48
CA PRO A 107 40.14 -14.21 21.57
C PRO A 107 39.25 -15.19 22.34
N GLU A 108 38.12 -15.61 21.74
CA GLU A 108 37.21 -16.66 22.26
C GLU A 108 37.63 -18.07 21.84
#